data_AF-A0A1M6RL41-F1
#
_entry.id   AF-A0A1M6RL41-F1
#
_cell.length_a   1.000
_cell.length_b   1.000
_cell.length_c   1.000
_cell.angle_alpha   90.00
_cell.angle_beta   90.00
_cell.angle_gamma   90.00
#
_symmetry.space_group_name_H-M   'P 1'
#
loop_
_entity.id
_entity.type
_entity.pdbx_description
1 polymer ?
#
loop_
_entity_poly.entity_id
_entity_poly.type
_entity_poly.pdbx_seq_one_letter_code
_entity_poly.pdbx_strand_id
1 'polypeptide(L)'
;MKNKNFFERFANWATKFTGSSGAFIAATSIVIVWAVTGPVFDYSETWQLVINTGTTIITFLMVFLIQKAQNKDSKAIQIKLNELLASNEKASNRIVDIEDLTEKELDQLHCFYEKLSDFAEEDGDIHQSHSIDAAHRNQDHKLEAFKKRHEEWLSKQNQKKESK
;
A
#
# COMPACT_ATOMS: atom_id res chain seq x y z
N MET A 1 4.68 -1.84 27.68
CA MET A 1 4.69 -1.87 26.20
C MET A 1 5.00 -3.27 25.61
N LYS A 2 4.45 -4.38 26.17
CA LYS A 2 4.73 -5.76 25.70
C LYS A 2 3.66 -6.36 24.76
N ASN A 3 2.50 -5.71 24.60
CA ASN A 3 1.32 -6.33 23.97
C ASN A 3 1.12 -6.01 22.46
N LYS A 4 1.76 -4.97 21.91
CA LYS A 4 1.62 -4.63 20.48
C LYS A 4 2.09 -5.77 19.56
N ASN A 5 3.20 -6.42 19.92
CA ASN A 5 3.78 -7.49 19.11
C ASN A 5 2.96 -8.79 19.12
N PHE A 6 2.18 -9.07 20.17
CA PHE A 6 1.37 -10.29 20.23
C PHE A 6 0.13 -10.17 19.36
N PHE A 7 -0.63 -9.08 19.50
CA PHE A 7 -1.81 -8.84 18.67
C PHE A 7 -1.44 -8.71 17.19
N GLU A 8 -0.32 -8.05 16.87
CA GLU A 8 0.16 -7.96 15.49
C GLU A 8 0.60 -9.30 14.92
N ARG A 9 1.28 -10.14 15.70
CA ARG A 9 1.64 -11.50 15.28
C ARG A 9 0.41 -12.38 15.09
N PHE A 10 -0.55 -12.31 16.00
CA PHE A 10 -1.80 -13.04 15.89
C PHE A 10 -2.61 -12.60 14.67
N ALA A 11 -2.77 -11.28 14.45
CA ALA A 11 -3.48 -10.75 13.30
C ALA A 11 -2.82 -11.16 11.97
N ASN A 12 -1.50 -11.02 11.86
CA ASN A 12 -0.80 -11.44 10.65
C ASN A 12 -0.88 -12.95 10.41
N TRP A 13 -0.78 -13.76 11.47
CA TRP A 13 -0.95 -15.21 11.37
C TRP A 13 -2.38 -15.59 10.96
N ALA A 14 -3.38 -14.98 11.59
CA ALA A 14 -4.79 -15.21 11.29
C ALA A 14 -5.15 -14.81 9.86
N THR A 15 -4.74 -13.62 9.39
CA THR A 15 -4.96 -13.17 8.01
C THR A 15 -4.25 -14.08 7.00
N LYS A 16 -3.02 -14.52 7.30
CA LYS A 16 -2.29 -15.44 6.42
C LYS A 16 -2.90 -16.84 6.40
N PHE A 17 -3.37 -17.32 7.54
CA PHE A 17 -4.00 -18.64 7.66
C PHE A 17 -5.33 -18.65 6.91
N THR A 18 -6.21 -17.69 7.19
CA THR A 18 -7.53 -17.56 6.53
C THR A 18 -7.43 -17.34 5.02
N GLY A 19 -6.37 -16.70 4.52
CA GLY A 19 -6.10 -16.56 3.08
C GLY A 19 -5.49 -17.80 2.41
N SER A 20 -5.19 -18.87 3.15
CA SER A 20 -4.56 -20.08 2.61
C SER A 20 -5.56 -21.11 2.08
N SER A 21 -5.16 -21.91 1.09
CA SER A 21 -5.98 -23.00 0.53
C SER A 21 -6.39 -24.03 1.60
N GLY A 22 -5.54 -24.25 2.61
CA GLY A 22 -5.85 -25.18 3.70
C GLY A 22 -6.99 -24.69 4.60
N ALA A 23 -7.04 -23.39 4.89
CA ALA A 23 -8.13 -22.81 5.68
C ALA A 23 -9.46 -22.84 4.91
N PHE A 24 -9.42 -22.64 3.59
CA PHE A 24 -10.60 -22.78 2.75
C PHE A 24 -11.19 -24.20 2.83
N ILE A 25 -10.35 -25.23 2.62
CA ILE A 25 -10.78 -26.63 2.70
C ILE A 25 -11.34 -26.96 4.10
N ALA A 26 -10.69 -26.48 5.17
CA ALA A 26 -11.16 -26.67 6.53
C ALA A 26 -12.52 -25.99 6.77
N ALA A 27 -12.70 -24.74 6.31
CA ALA A 27 -13.96 -24.01 6.43
C ALA A 27 -15.09 -24.69 5.65
N THR A 28 -14.82 -25.12 4.41
CA THR A 28 -15.79 -25.89 3.61
C THR A 28 -16.17 -27.20 4.30
N SER A 29 -15.20 -27.91 4.88
CA SER A 29 -15.45 -29.16 5.61
C SER A 29 -16.35 -28.93 6.83
N ILE A 30 -16.13 -27.84 7.58
CA ILE A 30 -16.98 -27.46 8.72
C ILE A 30 -18.43 -27.21 8.26
N VAL A 31 -18.62 -26.49 7.15
CA VAL A 31 -19.95 -26.22 6.58
C VAL A 31 -20.63 -27.52 6.13
N ILE A 32 -19.89 -28.44 5.49
CA ILE A 32 -20.41 -29.75 5.07
C ILE A 32 -20.83 -30.57 6.29
N VAL A 33 -19.99 -30.66 7.32
CA VAL A 33 -20.31 -31.38 8.56
C VAL A 33 -21.57 -30.81 9.19
N TRP A 34 -21.64 -29.48 9.33
CA TRP A 34 -22.83 -28.80 9.86
C TRP A 34 -24.10 -29.11 9.06
N ALA A 35 -24.01 -29.10 7.72
CA ALA A 35 -25.13 -29.40 6.84
C ALA A 35 -25.61 -30.85 6.96
N VAL A 36 -24.67 -31.80 7.08
CA VAL A 36 -24.96 -33.24 7.22
C VAL A 36 -25.49 -33.60 8.61
N THR A 37 -25.09 -32.87 9.66
CA THR A 37 -25.65 -33.04 11.01
C THR A 37 -27.00 -32.33 11.17
N GLY A 38 -27.38 -31.42 10.28
CA GLY A 38 -28.65 -30.68 10.31
C GLY A 38 -29.92 -31.54 10.39
N PRO A 39 -30.07 -32.63 9.60
CA PRO A 39 -31.22 -33.53 9.66
C PRO A 39 -31.38 -34.24 11.00
N VAL A 40 -30.30 -34.43 11.78
CA VAL A 40 -30.38 -35.03 13.12
C VAL A 40 -31.04 -34.08 14.12
N PHE A 41 -30.97 -32.77 13.86
CA PHE A 41 -31.53 -31.72 14.69
C PHE A 41 -32.76 -31.05 14.05
N ASP A 42 -33.36 -31.68 13.03
CA ASP A 42 -34.52 -31.17 12.28
C ASP A 42 -34.33 -29.73 11.75
N TYR A 43 -33.09 -29.30 11.51
CA TYR A 43 -32.75 -27.90 11.18
C TYR A 43 -33.41 -26.88 12.12
N SER A 44 -33.40 -27.17 13.43
CA SER A 44 -34.03 -26.31 14.45
C SER A 44 -33.55 -24.85 14.40
N GLU A 45 -34.37 -23.95 14.93
CA GLU A 45 -34.02 -22.53 15.10
C GLU A 45 -32.70 -22.36 15.89
N THR A 46 -32.48 -23.17 16.92
CA THR A 46 -31.22 -23.15 17.69
C THR A 46 -30.03 -23.64 16.88
N TRP A 47 -30.23 -24.63 16.01
CA TRP A 47 -29.19 -25.16 15.12
C TRP A 47 -28.72 -24.12 14.09
N GLN A 48 -29.67 -23.38 13.51
CA GLN A 48 -29.38 -22.29 12.58
C GLN A 48 -28.79 -21.07 13.29
N LEU A 49 -29.29 -20.73 14.48
CA LEU A 49 -28.79 -19.63 15.29
C LEU A 49 -27.31 -19.80 15.61
N VAL A 50 -26.87 -21.01 15.98
CA VAL A 50 -25.47 -21.27 16.34
C VAL A 50 -24.51 -20.93 15.19
N ILE A 51 -24.82 -21.36 13.95
CA ILE A 51 -23.93 -21.05 12.82
C ILE A 51 -23.98 -19.58 12.42
N ASN A 52 -25.17 -18.97 12.45
CA ASN A 52 -25.35 -17.56 12.08
C ASN A 52 -24.65 -16.64 13.08
N THR A 53 -24.85 -16.88 14.38
CA THR A 53 -24.18 -16.12 15.45
C THR A 53 -22.67 -16.34 15.42
N GLY A 54 -22.22 -17.60 15.26
CA GLY A 54 -20.79 -17.92 15.18
C GLY A 54 -20.11 -17.23 14.01
N THR A 55 -20.68 -17.34 12.82
CA THR A 55 -20.13 -16.72 11.60
C THR A 55 -20.13 -15.20 11.71
N THR A 56 -21.17 -14.59 12.29
CA THR A 56 -21.24 -13.14 12.48
C THR A 56 -20.11 -12.65 13.40
N ILE A 57 -19.87 -13.32 14.52
CA ILE A 57 -18.77 -12.96 15.44
C ILE A 57 -17.42 -13.12 14.76
N ILE A 58 -17.19 -14.25 14.07
CA ILE A 58 -15.95 -14.50 13.33
C ILE A 58 -15.74 -13.41 12.27
N THR A 59 -16.78 -13.07 11.51
CA THR A 59 -16.72 -12.05 10.47
C THR A 59 -16.41 -10.67 11.05
N PHE A 60 -17.08 -10.29 12.15
CA PHE A 60 -16.81 -9.03 12.84
C PHE A 60 -15.36 -8.93 13.29
N LEU A 61 -14.82 -9.99 13.92
CA LEU A 61 -13.41 -10.06 14.31
C LEU A 61 -12.50 -10.00 13.08
N MET A 62 -12.84 -10.71 12.01
CA MET A 62 -12.05 -10.78 10.79
C MET A 62 -11.89 -9.41 10.12
N VAL A 63 -12.93 -8.57 10.12
CA VAL A 63 -12.85 -7.19 9.60
C VAL A 63 -11.73 -6.41 10.30
N PHE A 64 -11.64 -6.48 11.64
CA PHE A 64 -10.55 -5.81 12.37
C PHE A 64 -9.18 -6.40 12.08
N LEU A 65 -9.07 -7.72 11.92
CA LEU A 65 -7.81 -8.39 11.60
C LEU A 65 -7.32 -8.01 10.19
N ILE A 66 -8.24 -7.96 9.21
CA ILE A 66 -7.96 -7.51 7.85
C ILE A 66 -7.52 -6.04 7.87
N GLN A 67 -8.28 -5.16 8.52
CA GLN A 67 -7.93 -3.73 8.62
C GLN A 67 -6.55 -3.53 9.27
N LYS A 68 -6.22 -4.29 10.31
CA LYS A 68 -4.92 -4.20 10.97
C LYS A 68 -3.78 -4.66 10.05
N ALA A 69 -3.97 -5.76 9.32
CA ALA A 69 -2.98 -6.26 8.36
C ALA A 69 -2.78 -5.27 7.20
N GLN A 70 -3.88 -4.80 6.60
CA GLN A 70 -3.88 -3.84 5.50
C GLN A 70 -3.24 -2.51 5.90
N ASN A 71 -3.54 -1.97 7.08
CA ASN A 71 -2.97 -0.69 7.53
C ASN A 71 -1.44 -0.71 7.57
N LYS A 72 -0.84 -1.86 7.91
CA LYS A 72 0.63 -2.01 7.91
C LYS A 72 1.20 -2.07 6.49
N ASP A 73 0.54 -2.83 5.61
CA ASP A 73 0.98 -3.01 4.23
C ASP A 73 0.84 -1.72 3.42
N SER A 74 -0.26 -0.97 3.60
CA SER A 74 -0.46 0.36 3.00
C SER A 74 0.68 1.31 3.37
N LYS A 75 1.03 1.37 4.67
CA LYS A 75 2.15 2.21 5.13
C LYS A 75 3.50 1.80 4.54
N ALA A 76 3.73 0.50 4.36
CA ALA A 76 4.94 0.01 3.73
C ALA A 76 5.01 0.39 2.23
N ILE A 77 3.87 0.36 1.53
CA ILE A 77 3.76 0.80 0.13
C ILE A 77 4.06 2.29 0.03
N GLN A 78 3.47 3.12 0.89
CA GLN A 78 3.73 4.58 0.94
C GLN A 78 5.21 4.88 1.12
N ILE A 79 5.88 4.26 2.09
CA ILE A 79 7.31 4.48 2.33
C ILE A 79 8.15 4.11 1.09
N LYS A 80 7.82 3.00 0.42
CA LYS A 80 8.51 2.60 -0.83
C LYS A 80 8.28 3.60 -1.96
N LEU A 81 7.06 4.12 -2.12
CA LEU A 81 6.73 5.13 -3.12
C LEU A 81 7.42 6.46 -2.82
N ASN A 82 7.46 6.86 -1.54
CA ASN A 82 8.12 8.06 -1.07
C ASN A 82 9.62 8.02 -1.36
N GLU A 83 10.27 6.87 -1.15
CA GLU A 83 11.68 6.68 -1.53
C GLU A 83 11.88 6.81 -3.04
N LEU A 84 11.00 6.21 -3.86
CA LEU A 84 11.08 6.33 -5.33
C LEU A 84 10.87 7.78 -5.80
N LEU A 85 9.92 8.49 -5.22
CA LEU A 85 9.66 9.90 -5.53
C LEU A 85 10.82 10.79 -5.08
N ALA A 86 11.32 10.62 -3.87
CA ALA A 86 12.48 11.36 -3.35
C ALA A 86 13.75 11.10 -4.17
N SER A 87 13.90 9.91 -4.75
CA SER A 87 15.01 9.57 -5.65
C SER A 87 14.91 10.24 -7.04
N ASN A 88 13.73 10.74 -7.41
CA ASN A 88 13.47 11.41 -8.68
C ASN A 88 13.56 12.94 -8.53
N GLU A 89 14.64 13.53 -9.04
CA GLU A 89 14.90 14.98 -8.99
C GLU A 89 13.83 15.86 -9.63
N LYS A 90 13.10 15.33 -10.62
CA LYS A 90 12.02 16.07 -11.30
C LYS A 90 10.66 15.86 -10.65
N ALA A 91 10.54 14.92 -9.70
CA ALA A 91 9.30 14.68 -8.99
C ALA A 91 9.10 15.74 -7.90
N SER A 92 7.86 16.22 -7.76
CA SER A 92 7.54 17.20 -6.73
C SER A 92 7.54 16.54 -5.36
N ASN A 93 8.40 17.02 -4.45
CA ASN A 93 8.42 16.60 -3.05
C ASN A 93 7.06 16.81 -2.34
N ARG A 94 6.16 17.64 -2.91
CA ARG A 94 4.82 17.84 -2.39
C ARG A 94 3.92 16.60 -2.48
N ILE A 95 4.24 15.63 -3.35
CA ILE A 95 3.52 14.34 -3.43
C ILE A 95 3.96 13.35 -2.35
N VAL A 96 5.20 13.48 -1.86
CA VAL A 96 5.79 12.52 -0.91
C VAL A 96 4.99 12.44 0.40
N ASP A 97 4.24 13.48 0.74
CA ASP A 97 3.40 13.51 1.95
C ASP A 97 1.95 13.88 1.63
N ILE A 98 1.42 13.36 0.53
CA ILE A 98 0.08 13.68 0.05
C ILE A 98 -1.03 13.28 1.03
N GLU A 99 -0.78 12.30 1.90
CA GLU A 99 -1.76 11.77 2.85
C GLU A 99 -1.98 12.65 4.08
N ASP A 100 -0.99 13.48 4.40
CA ASP A 100 -1.05 14.44 5.52
C ASP A 100 -1.60 15.81 5.07
N LEU A 101 -1.90 15.98 3.78
CA LEU A 101 -2.54 17.19 3.26
C LEU A 101 -3.99 17.31 3.72
N THR A 102 -4.42 18.54 3.97
CA THR A 102 -5.83 18.84 4.18
C THR A 102 -6.62 18.65 2.87
N GLU A 103 -7.93 18.40 2.98
CA GLU A 103 -8.81 18.21 1.81
C GLU A 103 -8.70 19.39 0.82
N LYS A 104 -8.60 20.62 1.34
CA LYS A 104 -8.42 21.83 0.51
C LYS A 104 -7.09 21.85 -0.24
N GLU A 105 -6.01 21.37 0.38
CA GLU A 105 -4.70 21.28 -0.27
C GLU A 105 -4.67 20.15 -1.31
N LEU A 106 -5.38 19.05 -1.05
CA LEU A 106 -5.56 17.95 -1.99
C LEU A 106 -6.32 18.40 -3.24
N ASP A 107 -7.41 19.16 -3.08
CA ASP A 107 -8.17 19.76 -4.19
C ASP A 107 -7.32 20.73 -5.02
N GLN A 108 -6.50 21.56 -4.37
CA GLN A 108 -5.58 22.45 -5.07
C GLN A 108 -4.52 21.67 -5.87
N LEU A 109 -4.01 20.58 -5.30
CA LEU A 109 -3.05 19.71 -5.97
C LEU A 109 -3.71 19.00 -7.16
N HIS A 110 -4.94 18.53 -7.01
CA HIS A 110 -5.73 17.92 -8.08
C HIS A 110 -5.91 18.88 -9.26
N CYS A 111 -6.38 20.11 -9.00
CA CYS A 111 -6.56 21.14 -10.02
C CYS A 111 -5.23 21.53 -10.71
N PHE A 112 -4.11 21.51 -9.98
CA PHE A 112 -2.78 21.72 -10.59
C PHE A 112 -2.42 20.62 -11.59
N TYR A 113 -2.64 19.36 -11.25
CA TYR A 113 -2.33 18.23 -12.13
C TYR A 113 -3.30 18.10 -13.31
N GLU A 114 -4.57 18.46 -13.10
CA GLU A 114 -5.58 18.56 -14.17
C GLU A 114 -5.11 19.58 -15.23
N LYS A 115 -4.77 20.80 -14.82
CA LYS A 115 -4.23 21.82 -15.74
C LYS A 115 -2.94 21.38 -16.43
N LEU A 116 -2.05 20.69 -15.71
CA LEU A 116 -0.82 20.16 -16.30
C LEU A 116 -1.12 19.11 -17.39
N SER A 117 -2.16 18.29 -17.20
CA SER A 117 -2.63 17.34 -18.20
C SER A 117 -3.18 18.06 -19.43
N ASP A 118 -4.01 19.10 -19.23
CA ASP A 118 -4.57 19.91 -20.32
C ASP A 118 -3.47 20.52 -21.19
N PHE A 119 -2.44 21.11 -20.55
CA PHE A 119 -1.29 21.66 -21.28
C PHE A 119 -0.49 20.60 -22.03
N ALA A 120 -0.36 19.39 -21.48
CA ALA A 120 0.34 18.29 -22.16
C ALA A 120 -0.45 17.74 -23.36
N GLU A 121 -1.78 17.82 -23.33
CA GLU A 121 -2.65 17.47 -24.47
C GLU A 121 -2.60 18.55 -25.57
N GLU A 122 -2.48 19.83 -25.18
CA GLU A 122 -2.33 20.97 -26.09
C GLU A 122 -0.94 21.02 -26.76
N ASP A 123 0.13 20.57 -26.07
CA ASP A 123 1.49 20.39 -26.62
C ASP A 123 1.62 19.18 -27.57
N GLY A 124 0.54 18.42 -27.78
CA GLY A 124 0.46 17.20 -28.58
C GLY A 124 0.56 17.37 -30.10
N ASP A 125 1.36 18.30 -30.63
CA ASP A 125 1.85 18.18 -32.00
C ASP A 125 2.85 17.02 -32.09
N ILE A 126 2.32 15.84 -32.39
CA ILE A 126 3.08 14.60 -32.61
C ILE A 126 4.16 14.70 -33.71
N HIS A 127 4.24 15.80 -34.47
CA HIS A 127 5.27 16.01 -35.48
C HIS A 127 6.58 16.63 -34.95
N GLN A 128 6.66 17.10 -33.70
CA GLN A 128 7.95 17.47 -33.11
C GLN A 128 8.67 16.25 -32.53
N SER A 129 9.29 15.46 -33.42
CA SER A 129 10.24 14.44 -33.02
C SER A 129 11.45 15.09 -32.34
N HIS A 130 11.56 14.98 -31.01
CA HIS A 130 12.80 15.27 -30.30
C HIS A 130 13.93 14.43 -30.92
N SER A 131 14.93 15.09 -31.54
CA SER A 131 16.04 14.36 -32.17
C SER A 131 16.73 13.44 -31.14
N ILE A 132 17.35 12.36 -31.60
CA ILE A 132 18.12 11.44 -30.75
C ILE A 132 19.15 12.21 -29.90
N ASP A 133 19.69 13.33 -30.39
CA ASP A 133 20.59 14.22 -29.63
C ASP A 133 19.91 14.87 -28.41
N ALA A 134 18.60 15.17 -28.48
CA ALA A 134 17.86 15.69 -27.34
C ALA A 134 17.67 14.63 -26.25
N ALA A 135 17.46 13.37 -26.63
CA ALA A 135 17.39 12.25 -25.69
C ALA A 135 18.74 12.01 -24.99
N HIS A 136 19.84 12.04 -25.74
CA HIS A 136 21.19 11.95 -25.20
C HIS A 136 21.51 13.09 -24.23
N ARG A 137 21.23 14.34 -24.60
CA ARG A 137 21.43 15.50 -23.71
C ARG A 137 20.66 15.36 -22.39
N ASN A 138 19.41 14.87 -22.45
CA ASN A 138 18.60 14.64 -21.26
C ASN A 138 19.17 13.52 -20.37
N GLN A 139 19.78 12.50 -20.97
CA GLN A 139 20.41 11.40 -20.25
C GLN A 139 21.74 11.82 -19.60
N ASP A 140 22.55 12.61 -20.31
CA ASP A 140 23.81 13.15 -19.78
C ASP A 140 23.56 14.08 -18.59
N HIS A 141 22.56 14.97 -18.70
CA HIS A 141 22.16 15.85 -17.60
C HIS A 141 21.70 15.07 -16.36
N LYS A 142 20.99 13.95 -16.56
CA LYS A 142 20.57 13.05 -15.45
C LYS A 142 21.76 12.37 -14.79
N LEU A 143 22.75 11.93 -15.58
CA LEU A 143 23.95 11.28 -15.06
C LEU A 143 24.80 12.23 -14.22
N GLU A 144 24.96 13.48 -14.66
CA GLU A 144 25.71 14.50 -13.93
C GLU A 144 25.04 14.87 -12.60
N ALA A 145 23.72 15.08 -12.62
CA ALA A 145 22.97 15.39 -11.41
C ALA A 145 23.01 14.23 -10.39
N PHE A 146 22.99 12.98 -10.88
CA PHE A 146 23.14 11.79 -10.02
C PHE A 146 24.54 11.73 -9.37
N LYS A 147 25.61 11.96 -10.12
CA LYS A 147 26.98 11.96 -9.59
C LYS A 147 27.16 13.01 -8.49
N LYS A 148 26.70 14.25 -8.73
CA LYS A 148 26.81 15.34 -7.77
C LYS A 148 26.07 15.03 -6.46
N ARG A 149 24.84 14.49 -6.55
CA ARG A 149 24.08 14.06 -5.37
C ARG A 149 24.76 12.95 -4.59
N HIS A 150 25.39 11.99 -5.28
CA HIS A 150 26.10 10.89 -4.64
C HIS A 150 27.32 11.41 -3.86
N GLU A 151 28.06 12.36 -4.44
CA GLU A 151 29.19 13.03 -3.77
C GLU A 151 28.74 13.85 -2.55
N GLU A 152 27.64 14.59 -2.65
CA GLU A 152 27.05 15.33 -1.53
C GLU A 152 26.54 14.42 -0.41
N TRP A 153 26.02 13.24 -0.75
CA TRP A 153 25.60 12.24 0.24
C TRP A 153 26.81 11.63 0.96
N LEU A 154 27.87 11.28 0.23
CA LEU A 154 29.11 10.75 0.80
C LEU A 154 29.78 11.76 1.75
N SER A 155 29.83 13.03 1.37
CA SER A 155 30.40 14.08 2.22
C SER A 155 29.62 14.26 3.53
N LYS A 156 28.28 14.26 3.48
CA LYS A 156 27.43 14.29 4.68
C LYS A 156 27.62 13.06 5.58
N GLN A 157 27.81 11.88 5.00
CA GLN A 157 28.06 10.65 5.78
C GLN A 157 29.43 10.67 6.47
N ASN A 158 30.46 11.18 5.79
CA ASN A 158 31.79 11.31 6.38
C ASN A 158 31.82 12.36 7.50
N GLN A 159 31.20 13.52 7.32
CA GLN A 159 31.08 14.54 8.37
C GLN A 159 30.35 14.00 9.62
N LYS A 160 29.32 13.16 9.42
CA LYS A 160 28.56 12.54 10.52
C LYS A 160 29.32 11.41 11.24
N LYS A 161 30.34 10.83 10.60
CA LYS A 161 31.27 9.87 11.21
C LYS A 161 32.38 10.56 11.98
N GLU A 162 32.87 11.70 11.51
CA GLU A 162 33.91 12.49 12.19
C GLU A 162 33.38 13.27 13.41
N SER A 163 32.08 13.55 13.47
CA SER A 163 31.44 14.22 14.60
C SER A 163 31.00 13.28 15.74
N LYS A 164 31.44 12.02 15.74
CA LYS A 164 31.12 10.98 16.73
C LYS A 164 32.41 10.42 17.34
#